data_AF-A0A8F5SQL4-F1
#
_entry.id   AF-A0A8F5SQL4-F1
#
_cell.length_a   1.000
_cell.length_b   1.000
_cell.length_c   1.000
_cell.angle_alpha   90.00
_cell.angle_beta   90.00
_cell.angle_gamma   90.00
#
_symmetry.space_group_name_H-M   'P 1'
#
loop_
_entity.id
_entity.type
_entity.pdbx_description
1 polymer ?
#
loop_
_entity_poly.entity_id
_entity_poly.type
_entity_poly.pdbx_seq_one_letter_code
_entity_poly.pdbx_strand_id
1 'polypeptide(L)'
;MSDLTTDSMPLGLGRAKDGAGGDAAPPPQPRLRQVPQVVNISNSKDVIIGPVFHQPPPRPRPPPDPRFTPTRRQVEALLRCEREVSERDKAAVVEHMGGSWTSVGRAMGFSAGQLDNISADFPRSADRAFELLQRWHDREAERATLSALTKYLLDVRVLAAVKQLNP
;
A
#
# COMPACT_ATOMS: atom_id res chain seq x y z
N MET A 1 -1.89 48.41 41.13
CA MET A 1 -3.36 48.42 41.26
C MET A 1 -3.83 49.20 40.06
N SER A 2 -4.34 48.52 39.04
CA SER A 2 -4.69 49.14 37.76
C SER A 2 -6.10 49.71 37.83
N ASP A 3 -6.20 50.99 37.54
CA ASP A 3 -7.39 51.82 37.51
C ASP A 3 -8.51 51.27 36.61
N LEU A 4 -9.72 51.23 37.16
CA LEU A 4 -10.96 50.91 36.48
C LEU A 4 -11.77 52.21 36.39
N THR A 5 -11.84 52.82 35.20
CA THR A 5 -12.73 53.96 34.96
C THR A 5 -13.75 53.64 33.86
N THR A 6 -15.00 53.60 34.30
CA THR A 6 -16.26 53.86 33.60
C THR A 6 -16.13 54.90 32.48
N ASP A 7 -16.72 54.67 31.31
CA ASP A 7 -18.03 55.26 30.95
C ASP A 7 -18.40 55.11 29.46
N SER A 8 -19.71 54.97 29.25
CA SER A 8 -20.49 55.42 28.09
C SER A 8 -20.44 54.69 26.74
N MET A 9 -21.58 54.05 26.45
CA MET A 9 -22.16 53.93 25.11
C MET A 9 -22.74 55.28 24.64
N PRO A 10 -23.02 55.44 23.33
CA PRO A 10 -24.43 55.58 23.00
C PRO A 10 -24.89 54.86 21.72
N LEU A 11 -26.21 54.62 21.73
CA LEU A 11 -27.06 54.03 20.71
C LEU A 11 -27.23 54.92 19.47
N GLY A 12 -27.29 54.30 18.29
CA GLY A 12 -27.56 54.96 17.02
C GLY A 12 -28.21 54.03 15.98
N LEU A 13 -29.48 53.73 16.20
CA LEU A 13 -30.57 53.58 15.22
C LEU A 13 -30.29 52.93 13.85
N GLY A 14 -30.80 51.71 13.66
CA GLY A 14 -30.98 51.07 12.34
C GLY A 14 -32.03 49.96 12.40
N ARG A 15 -33.30 50.31 12.14
CA ARG A 15 -34.47 49.44 11.89
C ARG A 15 -34.63 49.38 10.35
N ALA A 16 -34.96 48.32 9.61
CA ALA A 16 -35.72 47.08 9.81
C ALA A 16 -35.19 45.98 8.84
N LYS A 17 -35.18 44.71 9.24
CA LYS A 17 -35.99 43.57 8.74
C LYS A 17 -36.00 43.31 7.22
N ASP A 18 -35.39 42.18 6.84
CA ASP A 18 -35.88 41.08 5.96
C ASP A 18 -34.80 39.98 6.08
N GLY A 19 -35.04 38.74 6.53
CA GLY A 19 -35.81 37.70 5.86
C GLY A 19 -34.84 36.67 5.24
N ALA A 20 -34.97 35.38 5.61
CA ALA A 20 -34.18 34.21 5.20
C ALA A 20 -32.75 34.11 5.81
N GLY A 21 -32.40 33.15 6.67
CA GLY A 21 -32.78 31.73 6.66
C GLY A 21 -31.76 30.97 5.80
N GLY A 22 -30.66 30.53 6.41
CA GLY A 22 -29.60 29.80 5.70
C GLY A 22 -28.35 29.62 6.55
N ASP A 23 -28.49 29.09 7.76
CA ASP A 23 -27.38 28.50 8.50
C ASP A 23 -26.93 27.25 7.72
N ALA A 24 -25.94 27.45 6.84
CA ALA A 24 -25.32 26.38 6.08
C ALA A 24 -24.45 25.57 7.05
N ALA A 25 -25.10 24.67 7.77
CA ALA A 25 -24.47 23.62 8.54
C ALA A 25 -23.45 22.88 7.66
N PRO A 26 -22.24 22.59 8.16
CA PRO A 26 -21.26 21.80 7.42
C PRO A 26 -21.85 20.42 7.07
N PRO A 27 -21.51 19.84 5.91
CA PRO A 27 -22.03 18.55 5.51
C PRO A 27 -21.70 17.50 6.59
N PRO A 28 -22.64 16.60 6.94
CA PRO A 28 -22.35 15.54 7.90
C PRO A 28 -21.24 14.68 7.32
N GLN A 29 -20.08 14.69 7.98
CA GLN A 29 -19.03 13.71 7.71
C GLN A 29 -19.67 12.32 7.76
N PRO A 30 -19.31 11.39 6.86
CA PRO A 30 -19.81 10.03 6.94
C PRO A 30 -19.32 9.47 8.27
N ARG A 31 -20.20 9.48 9.27
CA ARG A 31 -20.00 8.75 10.51
C ARG A 31 -19.69 7.33 10.06
N LEU A 32 -18.43 6.92 10.20
CA LEU A 32 -18.03 5.52 10.19
C LEU A 32 -19.10 4.84 11.04
N ARG A 33 -19.98 4.11 10.37
CA ARG A 33 -21.12 3.48 11.02
C ARG A 33 -20.45 2.52 11.98
N GLN A 34 -20.30 2.94 13.24
CA GLN A 34 -19.80 2.11 14.30
C GLN A 34 -20.88 1.06 14.47
N VAL A 35 -20.74 0.01 13.67
CA VAL A 35 -21.47 -1.23 13.82
C VAL A 35 -21.12 -1.70 15.22
N PRO A 36 -22.12 -1.91 16.11
CA PRO A 36 -21.86 -2.36 17.46
C PRO A 36 -20.98 -3.61 17.40
N GLN A 37 -19.78 -3.56 17.99
CA GLN A 37 -18.96 -4.75 18.16
C GLN A 37 -19.63 -5.64 19.20
N VAL A 38 -20.30 -6.68 18.73
CA VAL A 38 -20.80 -7.75 19.60
C VAL A 38 -19.69 -8.78 19.73
N VAL A 39 -19.03 -8.79 20.90
CA VAL A 39 -18.03 -9.82 21.22
C VAL A 39 -18.79 -11.08 21.61
N ASN A 40 -18.82 -12.05 20.70
CA ASN A 40 -19.44 -13.34 20.96
C ASN A 40 -18.47 -14.22 21.77
N ILE A 41 -18.70 -14.33 23.08
CA ILE A 41 -18.05 -15.32 23.94
C ILE A 41 -18.65 -16.70 23.64
N SER A 42 -17.99 -17.45 22.77
CA SER A 42 -18.43 -18.80 22.39
C SER A 42 -18.19 -19.78 23.56
N ASN A 43 -19.25 -20.10 24.32
CA ASN A 43 -19.61 -21.45 24.85
C ASN A 43 -20.68 -21.39 25.98
N SER A 44 -21.78 -20.66 25.78
CA SER A 44 -22.91 -20.70 26.71
C SER A 44 -24.23 -20.64 25.94
N LYS A 45 -25.09 -21.62 26.17
CA LYS A 45 -26.34 -21.84 25.41
C LYS A 45 -27.46 -20.84 25.68
N ASP A 46 -27.25 -19.82 26.54
CA ASP A 46 -28.33 -18.96 27.03
C ASP A 46 -27.93 -17.47 27.24
N VAL A 47 -27.14 -16.87 26.35
CA VAL A 47 -26.98 -15.40 26.35
C VAL A 47 -26.94 -14.85 24.93
N ILE A 48 -28.01 -14.15 24.52
CA ILE A 48 -28.03 -13.30 23.33
C ILE A 48 -28.01 -11.84 23.80
N ILE A 49 -26.92 -11.12 23.55
CA ILE A 49 -26.88 -9.66 23.67
C ILE A 49 -26.22 -9.08 22.41
N GLY A 50 -27.05 -8.69 21.43
CA GLY A 50 -26.66 -7.87 20.27
C GLY A 50 -27.19 -8.35 18.92
N PRO A 51 -27.28 -7.46 17.90
CA PRO A 51 -27.72 -7.83 16.56
C PRO A 51 -26.72 -8.78 15.90
N VAL A 52 -27.22 -9.91 15.42
CA VAL A 52 -26.44 -10.95 14.74
C VAL A 52 -26.00 -10.43 13.36
N PHE A 53 -24.73 -10.05 13.24
CA PHE A 53 -24.13 -9.71 11.95
C PHE A 53 -23.86 -10.99 11.15
N HIS A 54 -24.75 -11.28 10.20
CA HIS A 54 -24.53 -12.32 9.20
C HIS A 54 -23.52 -11.77 8.19
N GLN A 55 -22.26 -12.19 8.27
CA GLN A 55 -21.29 -11.89 7.22
C GLN A 55 -21.62 -12.78 6.01
N PRO A 56 -21.89 -12.21 4.82
CA PRO A 56 -22.05 -13.03 3.63
C PRO A 56 -20.74 -13.77 3.33
N PRO A 57 -20.81 -14.96 2.69
CA PRO A 57 -19.61 -15.72 2.36
C PRO A 57 -18.64 -14.84 1.54
N PRO A 58 -17.32 -14.94 1.80
CA PRO A 58 -16.34 -14.18 1.04
C PRO A 58 -16.52 -14.46 -0.46
N ARG A 59 -16.63 -13.40 -1.26
CA ARG A 59 -16.78 -13.54 -2.72
C ARG A 59 -15.62 -14.38 -3.26
N PRO A 60 -15.87 -15.35 -4.16
CA PRO A 60 -14.80 -16.06 -4.85
C PRO A 60 -13.89 -15.04 -5.52
N ARG A 61 -12.58 -15.11 -5.21
CA ARG A 61 -11.61 -14.23 -5.87
C ARG A 61 -11.64 -14.54 -7.37
N PRO A 62 -11.75 -13.53 -8.26
CA PRO A 62 -11.65 -13.76 -9.69
C PRO A 62 -10.34 -14.51 -9.97
N PRO A 63 -10.36 -15.52 -10.88
CA PRO A 63 -9.17 -16.25 -11.24
C PRO A 63 -8.09 -15.26 -11.72
N PRO A 64 -6.83 -15.44 -11.31
CA PRO A 64 -5.76 -14.55 -11.71
C PRO A 64 -5.61 -14.59 -13.24
N ASP A 65 -5.51 -13.41 -13.86
CA ASP A 65 -5.47 -13.29 -15.31
C ASP A 65 -4.21 -14.01 -15.86
N PRO A 66 -4.36 -14.97 -16.79
CA PRO A 66 -3.26 -15.77 -17.33
C PRO A 66 -2.19 -14.93 -18.05
N ARG A 67 -2.50 -13.68 -18.40
CA ARG A 67 -1.52 -12.74 -18.97
C ARG A 67 -0.45 -12.34 -17.96
N PHE A 68 -0.73 -12.37 -16.67
CA PHE A 68 0.17 -11.91 -15.62
C PHE A 68 0.69 -13.04 -14.72
N THR A 69 0.22 -14.27 -14.91
CA THR A 69 0.70 -15.44 -14.17
C THR A 69 1.77 -16.21 -14.96
N PRO A 70 2.97 -16.43 -14.40
CA PRO A 70 3.96 -17.31 -14.99
C PRO A 70 3.48 -18.76 -14.89
N THR A 71 3.91 -19.59 -15.85
CA THR A 71 3.59 -21.03 -15.78
C THR A 71 4.43 -21.69 -14.70
N ARG A 72 3.87 -22.71 -14.02
CA ARG A 72 4.62 -23.47 -13.00
C ARG A 72 5.94 -24.03 -13.54
N ARG A 73 5.94 -24.57 -14.76
CA ARG A 73 7.14 -25.06 -15.44
C ARG A 73 8.21 -23.98 -15.63
N GLN A 74 7.80 -22.76 -16.01
CA GLN A 74 8.71 -21.63 -16.13
C GLN A 74 9.31 -21.26 -14.78
N VAL A 75 8.48 -21.13 -13.74
CA VAL A 75 8.97 -20.84 -12.37
C VAL A 75 9.97 -21.89 -11.91
N GLU A 76 9.67 -23.19 -12.10
CA GLU A 76 10.59 -24.26 -11.75
C GLU A 76 11.89 -24.23 -12.56
N ALA A 77 11.84 -23.85 -13.84
CA ALA A 77 13.03 -23.69 -14.67
C ALA A 77 13.90 -22.52 -14.18
N LEU A 78 13.29 -21.37 -13.87
CA LEU A 78 13.98 -20.19 -13.31
C LEU A 78 14.61 -20.49 -11.96
N LEU A 79 13.91 -21.24 -11.09
CA LEU A 79 14.42 -21.63 -9.78
C LEU A 79 15.55 -22.66 -9.84
N ARG A 80 15.65 -23.44 -10.93
CA ARG A 80 16.78 -24.34 -11.21
C ARG A 80 17.94 -23.65 -11.91
N CYS A 81 17.75 -22.43 -12.39
CA CYS A 81 18.76 -21.72 -13.15
C CYS A 81 19.73 -20.98 -12.22
N GLU A 82 20.98 -21.43 -12.22
CA GLU A 82 22.08 -20.87 -11.42
C GLU A 82 22.84 -19.77 -12.16
N ARG A 83 22.37 -19.37 -13.34
CA ARG A 83 22.98 -18.27 -14.08
C ARG A 83 22.88 -16.96 -13.30
N GLU A 84 23.92 -16.14 -13.42
CA GLU A 84 23.93 -14.77 -12.92
C GLU A 84 22.86 -13.94 -13.64
N VAL A 85 22.24 -13.02 -12.90
CA VAL A 85 21.23 -12.10 -13.43
C VAL A 85 21.89 -11.12 -14.39
N SER A 86 21.50 -11.15 -15.66
CA SER A 86 22.02 -10.22 -16.65
C SER A 86 21.31 -8.86 -16.58
N GLU A 87 21.93 -7.81 -17.11
CA GLU A 87 21.33 -6.48 -17.26
C GLU A 87 19.98 -6.52 -18.00
N ARG A 88 19.82 -7.43 -18.96
CA ARG A 88 18.56 -7.65 -19.68
C ARG A 88 17.45 -8.16 -18.76
N ASP A 89 17.79 -9.08 -17.85
CA ASP A 89 16.85 -9.63 -16.87
C ASP A 89 16.43 -8.55 -15.87
N LYS A 90 17.40 -7.72 -15.43
CA LYS A 90 17.12 -6.55 -14.56
C LYS A 90 16.17 -5.58 -15.25
N ALA A 91 16.43 -5.21 -16.50
CA ALA A 91 15.58 -4.28 -17.26
C ALA A 91 14.14 -4.82 -17.43
N ALA A 92 13.99 -6.10 -17.80
CA ALA A 92 12.68 -6.73 -17.94
C ALA A 92 11.90 -6.74 -16.62
N VAL A 93 12.60 -7.05 -15.51
CA VAL A 93 12.01 -7.04 -14.18
C VAL A 93 11.60 -5.63 -13.77
N VAL A 94 12.46 -4.62 -13.97
CA VAL A 94 12.20 -3.21 -13.66
C VAL A 94 10.95 -2.69 -14.38
N GLU A 95 10.83 -2.98 -15.67
CA GLU A 95 9.69 -2.58 -16.51
C GLU A 95 8.36 -3.12 -15.95
N HIS A 96 8.38 -4.32 -15.37
CA HIS A 96 7.20 -5.02 -14.87
C HIS A 96 7.02 -4.94 -13.34
N MET A 97 8.00 -4.41 -12.61
CA MET A 97 8.00 -4.26 -11.16
C MET A 97 7.25 -3.00 -10.72
N GLY A 98 7.32 -1.93 -11.52
CA GLY A 98 6.61 -0.67 -11.27
C GLY A 98 6.85 -0.10 -9.87
N GLY A 99 5.78 0.25 -9.16
CA GLY A 99 5.85 0.80 -7.79
C GLY A 99 6.18 -0.22 -6.69
N SER A 100 6.31 -1.51 -7.03
CA SER A 100 6.53 -2.59 -6.04
C SER A 100 8.01 -2.78 -5.66
N TRP A 101 8.91 -1.96 -6.20
CA TRP A 101 10.35 -2.04 -5.95
C TRP A 101 10.71 -1.89 -4.46
N THR A 102 9.97 -1.09 -3.70
CA THR A 102 10.18 -0.96 -2.24
C THR A 102 9.89 -2.26 -1.50
N SER A 103 8.83 -2.97 -1.89
CA SER A 103 8.49 -4.29 -1.34
C SER A 103 9.54 -5.33 -1.71
N VAL A 104 10.04 -5.31 -2.96
CA VAL A 104 11.14 -6.19 -3.40
C VAL A 104 12.42 -5.88 -2.62
N GLY A 105 12.74 -4.62 -2.42
CA GLY A 105 13.90 -4.21 -1.63
C GLY A 105 13.81 -4.68 -0.18
N ARG A 106 12.63 -4.61 0.44
CA ARG A 106 12.40 -5.17 1.78
C ARG A 106 12.59 -6.68 1.81
N ALA A 107 12.07 -7.40 0.81
CA ALA A 107 12.27 -8.85 0.71
C ALA A 107 13.75 -9.23 0.52
N MET A 108 14.53 -8.37 -0.18
CA MET A 108 15.98 -8.47 -0.29
C MET A 108 16.73 -7.98 0.96
N GLY A 109 16.05 -7.54 2.02
CA GLY A 109 16.69 -7.11 3.27
C GLY A 109 17.27 -5.69 3.27
N PHE A 110 16.89 -4.83 2.33
CA PHE A 110 17.21 -3.40 2.40
C PHE A 110 16.39 -2.72 3.49
N SER A 111 17.03 -1.82 4.25
CA SER A 111 16.35 -1.04 5.29
C SER A 111 15.46 0.05 4.68
N ALA A 112 14.47 0.51 5.45
CA ALA A 112 13.60 1.61 5.01
C ALA A 112 14.40 2.87 4.64
N GLY A 113 15.47 3.20 5.39
CA GLY A 113 16.33 4.34 5.08
C GLY A 113 17.11 4.17 3.78
N GLN A 114 17.58 2.96 3.45
CA GLN A 114 18.23 2.73 2.16
C GLN A 114 17.26 2.87 0.98
N LEU A 115 16.02 2.40 1.15
CA LEU A 115 14.99 2.58 0.13
C LEU A 115 14.58 4.06 0.00
N ASP A 116 14.50 4.80 1.11
CA ASP A 116 14.19 6.23 1.08
C ASP A 116 15.27 7.02 0.33
N ASN A 117 16.56 6.72 0.59
CA ASN A 117 17.67 7.32 -0.15
C ASN A 117 17.56 7.06 -1.67
N ILE A 118 17.31 5.81 -2.08
CA ILE A 118 17.11 5.49 -3.52
C ILE A 118 15.90 6.25 -4.08
N SER A 119 14.83 6.39 -3.30
CA SER A 119 13.65 7.14 -3.71
C SER A 119 13.91 8.64 -3.87
N ALA A 120 14.81 9.20 -3.06
CA ALA A 120 15.22 10.59 -3.12
C ALA A 120 16.19 10.86 -4.29
N ASP A 121 17.12 9.95 -4.54
CA ASP A 121 18.14 10.07 -5.59
C ASP A 121 17.54 9.96 -7.00
N PHE A 122 16.52 9.11 -7.18
CA PHE A 122 15.93 8.83 -8.48
C PHE A 122 14.45 9.24 -8.52
N PRO A 123 14.00 10.06 -9.49
CA PRO A 123 12.60 10.48 -9.55
C PRO A 123 11.67 9.41 -10.16
N ARG A 124 12.18 8.55 -11.05
CA ARG A 124 11.36 7.53 -11.73
C ARG A 124 11.43 6.19 -11.00
N SER A 125 10.29 5.51 -10.92
CA SER A 125 10.21 4.16 -10.32
C SER A 125 11.09 3.13 -11.02
N ALA A 126 11.29 3.27 -12.34
CA ALA A 126 12.15 2.37 -13.09
C ALA A 126 13.62 2.52 -12.69
N ASP A 127 14.12 3.76 -12.61
CA ASP A 127 15.50 4.04 -12.20
C ASP A 127 15.76 3.58 -10.75
N ARG A 128 14.79 3.80 -9.85
CA ARG A 128 14.84 3.30 -8.46
C ARG A 128 14.96 1.78 -8.38
N ALA A 129 14.14 1.09 -9.17
CA ALA A 129 14.14 -0.38 -9.21
C ALA A 129 15.44 -0.92 -9.80
N PHE A 130 15.97 -0.26 -10.84
CA PHE A 130 17.24 -0.63 -11.45
C PHE A 130 18.41 -0.46 -10.48
N GLU A 131 18.48 0.70 -9.81
CA GLU A 131 19.49 0.97 -8.77
C GLU A 131 19.40 -0.05 -7.62
N LEU A 132 18.19 -0.39 -7.16
CA LEU A 132 17.99 -1.40 -6.14
C LEU A 132 18.55 -2.77 -6.58
N LEU A 133 18.23 -3.19 -7.82
CA LEU A 133 18.73 -4.44 -8.37
C LEU A 133 20.25 -4.43 -8.56
N GLN A 134 20.83 -3.28 -8.90
CA GLN A 134 22.26 -3.11 -9.03
C GLN A 134 22.95 -3.26 -7.67
N ARG A 135 22.47 -2.56 -6.65
CA ARG A 135 22.99 -2.71 -5.28
C ARG A 135 22.83 -4.12 -4.73
N TRP A 136 21.72 -4.79 -5.05
CA TRP A 136 21.53 -6.20 -4.69
C TRP A 136 22.55 -7.09 -5.40
N HIS A 137 22.75 -6.89 -6.70
CA HIS A 137 23.72 -7.63 -7.49
C HIS A 137 25.15 -7.43 -6.96
N ASP A 138 25.54 -6.19 -6.66
CA ASP A 138 26.86 -5.89 -6.10
C ASP A 138 27.05 -6.49 -4.70
N ARG A 139 25.98 -6.53 -3.89
CA ARG A 139 26.02 -7.11 -2.54
C ARG A 139 26.16 -8.63 -2.56
N GLU A 140 25.44 -9.30 -3.46
CA GLU A 140 25.44 -10.77 -3.54
C GLU A 140 26.50 -11.34 -4.49
N ALA A 141 27.07 -10.52 -5.37
CA ALA A 141 28.07 -10.89 -6.37
C ALA A 141 27.66 -12.16 -7.14
N GLU A 142 28.47 -13.22 -7.10
CA GLU A 142 28.20 -14.51 -7.76
C GLU A 142 26.91 -15.19 -7.27
N ARG A 143 26.37 -14.79 -6.11
CA ARG A 143 25.10 -15.31 -5.58
C ARG A 143 23.88 -14.57 -6.11
N ALA A 144 24.07 -13.51 -6.91
CA ALA A 144 23.02 -12.77 -7.61
C ALA A 144 22.47 -13.58 -8.80
N THR A 145 21.95 -14.76 -8.50
CA THR A 145 21.43 -15.71 -9.50
C THR A 145 19.97 -15.44 -9.84
N LEU A 146 19.57 -15.89 -11.03
CA LEU A 146 18.19 -15.80 -11.51
C LEU A 146 17.21 -16.49 -10.53
N SER A 147 17.63 -17.60 -9.94
CA SER A 147 16.85 -18.33 -8.94
C SER A 147 16.60 -17.50 -7.66
N ALA A 148 17.60 -16.75 -7.19
CA ALA A 148 17.47 -15.87 -6.02
C ALA A 148 16.52 -14.71 -6.31
N LEU A 149 16.69 -14.03 -7.45
CA LEU A 149 15.78 -12.97 -7.89
C LEU A 149 14.34 -13.46 -8.01
N THR A 150 14.15 -14.64 -8.61
CA THR A 150 12.83 -15.26 -8.77
C THR A 150 12.16 -15.52 -7.42
N LYS A 151 12.90 -15.96 -6.39
CA LYS A 151 12.35 -16.16 -5.03
C LYS A 151 11.79 -14.86 -4.45
N TYR A 152 12.54 -13.76 -4.55
CA TYR A 152 12.08 -12.46 -4.05
C TYR A 152 10.85 -11.94 -4.80
N LEU A 153 10.81 -12.11 -6.13
CA LEU A 153 9.66 -11.71 -6.93
C LEU A 153 8.40 -12.53 -6.60
N LEU A 154 8.55 -13.82 -6.30
CA LEU A 154 7.44 -14.67 -5.85
C LEU A 154 6.93 -14.28 -4.46
N ASP A 155 7.83 -13.94 -3.54
CA ASP A 155 7.49 -13.51 -2.17
C ASP A 155 6.63 -12.23 -2.18
N VAL A 156 7.03 -11.25 -3.00
CA VAL A 156 6.30 -9.99 -3.19
C VAL A 156 5.12 -10.14 -4.15
N ARG A 157 4.95 -11.31 -4.76
CA ARG A 157 3.88 -11.64 -5.72
C ARG A 157 3.91 -10.78 -7.00
N VAL A 158 5.10 -10.36 -7.43
CA VAL A 158 5.34 -9.65 -8.69
C VAL A 158 5.41 -10.67 -9.84
N LEU A 159 4.29 -11.35 -10.08
CA LEU A 159 4.19 -12.45 -11.05
C LEU A 159 4.44 -12.00 -12.50
N ALA A 160 4.12 -10.74 -12.82
CA ALA A 160 4.35 -10.16 -14.13
C ALA A 160 5.84 -10.12 -14.49
N ALA A 161 6.72 -9.76 -13.54
CA ALA A 161 8.16 -9.72 -13.75
C ALA A 161 8.74 -11.13 -13.93
N VAL A 162 8.29 -12.10 -13.13
CA VAL A 162 8.72 -13.51 -13.24
C VAL A 162 8.42 -14.10 -14.63
N LYS A 163 7.30 -13.70 -15.24
CA LYS A 163 6.91 -14.16 -16.57
C LYS A 163 7.85 -13.70 -17.68
N GLN A 164 8.54 -12.57 -17.51
CA GLN A 164 9.46 -12.03 -18.51
C GLN A 164 10.86 -12.63 -18.42
N LEU A 165 11.18 -13.27 -17.29
CA LEU A 165 12.45 -13.94 -17.12
C LEU A 165 12.49 -15.24 -17.95
N ASN A 166 13.62 -15.45 -18.62
CA ASN A 166 13.88 -16.66 -19.40
C ASN A 166 15.09 -17.41 -18.80
N PRO A 167 14.96 -18.72 -18.51
CA PRO A 167 16.03 -19.52 -17.92
C PRO A 167 17.24 -19.67 -18.86
#